data_AF-A0A2A5C4J7-F1
#
_entry.id   AF-A0A2A5C4J7-F1
#
_cell.length_a   1.000
_cell.length_b   1.000
_cell.length_c   1.000
_cell.angle_alpha   90.00
_cell.angle_beta   90.00
_cell.angle_gamma   90.00
#
_symmetry.space_group_name_H-M   'P 1'
#
loop_
_entity.id
_entity.type
_entity.pdbx_description
1 polymer ?
#
loop_
_entity_poly.entity_id
_entity_poly.type
_entity_poly.pdbx_seq_one_letter_code
_entity_poly.pdbx_strand_id
1 'polypeptide(L)'
;MFLTSCDKPQENHEEDRLTYSFRDESPALTQHVATIVEDAKALKYQTALNKLALLSATRTLTKEQKHAVDTLARQLRYDMEEKIFTERQGLELKDE
;
A
#
# COMPACT_ATOMS: atom_id res chain seq x y z
N MET A 1 19.33 -8.80 -31.77
CA MET A 1 18.01 -8.20 -31.49
C MET A 1 17.77 -8.38 -30.00
N PHE A 2 18.13 -7.37 -29.20
CA PHE A 2 18.04 -7.43 -27.73
C PHE A 2 16.65 -6.95 -27.32
N LEU A 3 15.78 -7.88 -26.92
CA LEU A 3 14.54 -7.58 -26.21
C LEU A 3 14.80 -7.76 -24.72
N THR A 4 15.37 -6.73 -24.10
CA THR A 4 15.37 -6.58 -22.64
C THR A 4 14.66 -5.28 -22.31
N SER A 5 13.34 -5.27 -22.48
CA SER A 5 12.51 -4.44 -21.61
C SER A 5 12.50 -5.14 -20.26
N CYS A 6 13.48 -4.81 -19.40
CA CYS A 6 13.22 -4.84 -17.97
C CYS A 6 12.18 -3.75 -17.74
N ASP A 7 10.92 -4.17 -17.72
CA ASP A 7 9.82 -3.30 -17.35
C ASP A 7 10.07 -2.83 -15.91
N LYS A 8 9.98 -1.51 -15.72
CA LYS A 8 10.35 -0.83 -14.47
C LYS A 8 9.53 -1.37 -13.29
N PRO A 9 10.05 -1.31 -12.05
CA PRO A 9 9.25 -1.67 -10.89
C PRO A 9 7.98 -0.81 -10.91
N GLN A 10 6.84 -1.47 -10.88
CA GLN A 10 5.50 -0.89 -10.91
C GLN A 10 5.18 -0.29 -9.52
N GLU A 11 6.12 0.47 -8.95
CA GLU A 11 6.03 1.13 -7.65
C GLU A 11 5.14 2.38 -7.79
N ASN A 12 4.12 2.51 -6.96
CA ASN A 12 3.22 3.68 -6.77
C ASN A 12 1.85 3.69 -7.46
N HIS A 13 1.47 2.69 -8.27
CA HIS A 13 0.15 2.73 -8.94
C HIS A 13 -1.04 2.68 -7.96
N GLU A 14 -0.88 2.04 -6.81
CA GLU A 14 -1.97 1.74 -5.88
C GLU A 14 -2.23 2.92 -4.92
N GLU A 15 -1.16 3.56 -4.45
CA GLU A 15 -1.19 4.75 -3.62
C GLU A 15 -1.78 5.95 -4.37
N ASP A 16 -1.40 6.12 -5.63
CA ASP A 16 -1.91 7.18 -6.48
C ASP A 16 -3.40 6.95 -6.76
N ARG A 17 -3.82 5.69 -6.98
CA ARG A 17 -5.24 5.36 -7.15
C ARG A 17 -6.04 5.62 -5.88
N LEU A 18 -5.49 5.31 -4.70
CA LEU A 18 -6.13 5.65 -3.44
C LEU A 18 -6.31 7.17 -3.33
N THR A 19 -5.24 7.94 -3.50
CA THR A 19 -5.29 9.41 -3.41
C THR A 19 -6.30 10.00 -4.37
N TYR A 20 -6.31 9.52 -5.63
CA TYR A 20 -7.24 9.97 -6.65
C TYR A 20 -8.70 9.70 -6.28
N SER A 21 -9.01 8.51 -5.74
CA SER A 21 -10.39 8.13 -5.37
C SER A 21 -11.00 8.96 -4.23
N PHE A 22 -10.17 9.69 -3.48
CA PHE A 22 -10.58 10.58 -2.38
C PHE A 22 -10.29 12.07 -2.66
N ARG A 23 -9.97 12.45 -3.90
CA ARG A 23 -9.57 13.82 -4.25
C ARG A 23 -10.68 14.86 -4.06
N ASP A 24 -11.94 14.44 -4.25
CA ASP A 24 -13.13 15.29 -4.21
C ASP A 24 -13.83 15.27 -2.83
N GLU A 25 -13.20 14.62 -1.85
CA GLU A 25 -13.71 14.49 -0.49
C GLU A 25 -13.34 15.69 0.40
N SER A 26 -13.81 15.68 1.65
CA SER A 26 -13.44 16.72 2.62
C SER A 26 -11.91 16.83 2.79
N PRO A 27 -11.34 18.03 2.99
CA PRO A 27 -9.90 18.20 3.19
C PRO A 27 -9.32 17.33 4.31
N ALA A 28 -10.10 17.11 5.39
CA ALA A 28 -9.71 16.24 6.49
C ALA A 28 -9.56 14.77 6.05
N LEU A 29 -10.43 14.30 5.14
CA LEU A 29 -10.35 12.94 4.60
C LEU A 29 -9.19 12.80 3.63
N THR A 30 -9.02 13.76 2.72
CA THR A 30 -7.90 13.77 1.79
C THR A 30 -6.57 13.78 2.52
N GLN A 31 -6.46 14.56 3.61
CA GLN A 31 -5.29 14.57 4.48
C GLN A 31 -5.08 13.22 5.17
N HIS A 32 -6.15 12.59 5.67
CA HIS A 32 -6.06 11.28 6.29
C HIS A 32 -5.53 10.22 5.29
N VAL A 33 -6.04 10.24 4.06
CA VAL A 33 -5.60 9.35 2.97
C VAL A 33 -4.14 9.63 2.59
N ALA A 34 -3.73 10.89 2.52
CA ALA A 34 -2.33 11.26 2.27
C ALA A 34 -1.40 10.65 3.33
N THR A 35 -1.78 10.69 4.61
CA THR A 35 -0.99 10.07 5.68
C THR A 35 -0.92 8.54 5.56
N ILE A 36 -1.99 7.88 5.07
CA ILE A 36 -1.96 6.43 4.80
C ILE A 36 -0.91 6.13 3.72
N VAL A 37 -0.89 6.92 2.65
CA VAL A 37 0.06 6.79 1.54
C VAL A 37 1.49 7.07 2.00
N GLU A 38 1.72 8.08 2.84
CA GLU A 38 3.03 8.34 3.43
C GLU A 38 3.54 7.17 4.28
N ASP A 39 2.68 6.57 5.10
CA ASP A 39 3.06 5.39 5.89
C ASP A 39 3.36 4.17 5.02
N ALA A 40 2.59 3.96 3.95
CA ALA A 40 2.84 2.91 2.96
C ALA A 40 4.23 3.09 2.31
N LYS A 41 4.51 4.29 1.80
CA LYS A 41 5.80 4.65 1.17
C LYS A 41 6.97 4.59 2.15
N ALA A 42 6.73 4.85 3.44
CA ALA A 42 7.73 4.71 4.50
C ALA A 42 7.92 3.27 4.98
N LEU A 43 7.35 2.27 4.28
CA LEU A 43 7.40 0.84 4.61
C LEU A 43 6.81 0.51 5.99
N LYS A 44 5.93 1.37 6.51
CA LYS A 44 5.20 1.16 7.77
C LYS A 44 3.90 0.40 7.49
N TYR A 45 4.03 -0.76 6.85
CA TYR A 45 2.90 -1.51 6.28
C TYR A 45 1.79 -1.79 7.28
N GLN A 46 2.13 -2.22 8.51
CA GLN A 46 1.14 -2.50 9.55
C GLN A 46 0.33 -1.24 9.93
N THR A 47 0.99 -0.09 10.04
CA THR A 47 0.33 1.19 10.34
C THR A 47 -0.61 1.61 9.21
N ALA A 48 -0.15 1.53 7.97
CA ALA A 48 -0.95 1.84 6.80
C ALA A 48 -2.17 0.91 6.69
N LEU A 49 -2.00 -0.39 6.90
CA LEU A 49 -3.08 -1.39 6.91
C LEU A 49 -4.12 -1.11 7.99
N ASN A 50 -3.68 -0.76 9.21
CA ASN A 50 -4.59 -0.43 10.30
C ASN A 50 -5.45 0.81 9.98
N LYS A 51 -4.84 1.84 9.38
CA LYS A 51 -5.56 3.04 8.96
C LYS A 51 -6.53 2.76 7.81
N LEU A 52 -6.15 1.93 6.83
CA LEU A 52 -7.06 1.49 5.76
C LEU A 52 -8.25 0.71 6.32
N ALA A 53 -8.01 -0.21 7.25
CA ALA A 53 -9.08 -0.95 7.92
C ALA A 53 -10.04 -0.01 8.65
N LEU A 54 -9.51 0.95 9.42
CA LEU A 54 -10.31 1.95 10.12
C LEU A 54 -11.12 2.81 9.15
N LEU A 55 -10.52 3.27 8.06
CA LEU A 55 -11.20 4.03 7.00
C LEU A 55 -12.37 3.24 6.42
N SER A 56 -12.15 1.96 6.09
CA SER A 56 -13.18 1.07 5.54
C SER A 56 -14.31 0.74 6.53
N ALA A 57 -14.00 0.68 7.82
CA ALA A 57 -14.95 0.33 8.87
C ALA A 57 -15.79 1.51 9.35
N THR A 58 -15.25 2.72 9.27
CA THR A 58 -15.90 3.93 9.82
C THR A 58 -16.65 4.75 8.79
N ARG A 59 -16.47 4.46 7.49
CA ARG A 59 -17.07 5.25 6.40
C ARG A 59 -17.75 4.39 5.36
N THR A 60 -18.83 4.93 4.80
CA THR A 60 -19.45 4.36 3.61
C THR A 60 -18.64 4.81 2.40
N LEU A 61 -17.86 3.90 1.83
CA LEU A 61 -17.03 4.16 0.67
C LEU A 61 -17.82 3.97 -0.63
N THR A 62 -17.52 4.80 -1.63
CA THR A 62 -17.99 4.52 -2.99
C THR A 62 -17.37 3.22 -3.52
N LYS A 63 -17.93 2.68 -4.61
CA LYS A 63 -17.38 1.47 -5.24
C LYS A 63 -15.91 1.66 -5.66
N GLU A 64 -15.56 2.84 -6.17
CA GLU A 64 -14.20 3.20 -6.58
C GLU A 64 -13.25 3.29 -5.39
N GLN A 65 -13.65 4.01 -4.34
CA GLN A 65 -12.87 4.14 -3.10
C GLN A 65 -12.64 2.79 -2.43
N LYS A 66 -13.68 1.96 -2.35
CA LYS A 66 -13.57 0.61 -1.81
C LYS A 66 -12.57 -0.23 -2.61
N HIS A 67 -12.65 -0.17 -3.94
CA HIS A 67 -11.72 -0.88 -4.79
C HIS A 67 -10.27 -0.39 -4.61
N ALA A 68 -10.06 0.92 -4.47
CA ALA A 68 -8.74 1.47 -4.20
C ALA A 68 -8.19 1.01 -2.85
N VAL A 69 -9.00 1.06 -1.78
CA VAL A 69 -8.66 0.57 -0.44
C VAL A 69 -8.33 -0.92 -0.45
N ASP A 70 -9.17 -1.75 -1.07
CA ASP A 70 -9.02 -3.21 -1.09
C ASP A 70 -7.77 -3.67 -1.84
N THR A 71 -7.38 -2.96 -2.90
CA THR A 71 -6.17 -3.33 -3.64
C THR A 71 -4.91 -2.82 -2.96
N LEU A 72 -4.88 -1.58 -2.45
CA LEU A 72 -3.72 -1.12 -1.69
C LEU A 72 -3.51 -1.99 -0.44
N ALA A 73 -4.59 -2.36 0.26
CA ALA A 73 -4.49 -3.26 1.40
C ALA A 73 -3.94 -4.65 1.03
N ARG A 74 -4.24 -5.16 -0.18
CA ARG A 74 -3.64 -6.42 -0.68
C ARG A 74 -2.16 -6.25 -1.00
N GLN A 75 -1.79 -5.18 -1.70
CA GLN A 75 -0.40 -4.87 -2.02
C GLN A 75 0.46 -4.79 -0.75
N LEU A 76 0.02 -4.00 0.24
CA LEU A 76 0.76 -3.82 1.49
C LEU A 76 0.89 -5.11 2.31
N ARG A 77 -0.07 -6.05 2.20
CA ARG A 77 0.06 -7.37 2.83
C ARG A 77 1.15 -8.19 2.15
N TYR A 78 1.17 -8.21 0.82
CA TYR A 78 2.21 -8.89 0.06
C TYR A 78 3.59 -8.31 0.36
N ASP A 79 3.74 -6.98 0.35
CA ASP A 79 5.01 -6.32 0.64
C ASP A 79 5.50 -6.63 2.06
N MET A 80 4.58 -6.71 3.02
CA MET A 80 4.88 -7.09 4.41
C MET A 80 5.28 -8.56 4.53
N GLU A 81 4.59 -9.47 3.85
CA GLU A 81 4.92 -10.90 3.82
C GLU A 81 6.29 -11.15 3.16
N GLU A 82 6.57 -10.48 2.04
CA GLU A 82 7.86 -10.55 1.35
C GLU A 82 9.01 -10.03 2.22
N LYS A 83 8.79 -8.93 2.93
CA LYS A 83 9.76 -8.39 3.89
C LYS A 83 10.05 -9.39 5.02
N ILE A 84 9.00 -9.96 5.63
CA ILE A 84 9.15 -10.96 6.70
C ILE A 84 9.91 -12.20 6.18
N PHE A 85 9.59 -12.65 4.98
CA PHE A 85 10.25 -13.80 4.36
C PHE A 85 11.73 -13.54 4.11
N THR A 86 12.07 -12.38 3.54
CA THR A 86 13.46 -11.97 3.28
C THR A 86 14.26 -11.82 4.58
N GLU A 87 13.66 -11.24 5.61
CA GLU A 87 14.30 -11.11 6.93
C GLU A 87 14.61 -12.48 7.56
N ARG A 88 13.69 -13.45 7.42
CA ARG A 88 13.89 -14.82 7.93
C ARG A 88 14.99 -15.56 7.18
N GLN A 89 15.02 -15.50 5.85
CA GLN A 89 16.08 -16.12 5.06
C GLN A 89 17.45 -15.49 5.31
N GLY A 90 17.49 -14.16 5.48
CA GLY A 90 18.72 -13.45 5.82
C GLY A 90 19.26 -13.74 7.24
N LEU A 91 18.42 -14.30 8.12
CA LEU A 91 18.82 -14.79 9.45
C LEU A 91 19.36 -16.22 9.36
N GLU A 92 18.73 -17.10 8.57
CA GLU A 92 19.19 -18.50 8.39
C GLU A 92 20.59 -18.60 7.76
N LEU A 93 21.00 -17.63 6.93
CA LEU A 93 22.33 -17.60 6.30
C LEU A 93 23.46 -17.04 7.19
N LYS A 94 23.15 -16.51 8.38
CA LYS A 94 24.15 -15.94 9.30
C LYS A 94 24.55 -16.88 10.43
N ASP A 95 23.86 -18.00 10.56
CA ASP A 95 24.08 -19.01 11.61
C ASP A 95 24.89 -20.23 11.11
N GLU A 96 25.45 -20.19 9.89
CA GLU A 96 26.46 -21.14 9.35
C GLU A 96 27.88 -20.55 9.39
#